data_AF-A0A6M0S375-F1
#
_entry.id   AF-A0A6M0S375-F1
#
_cell.length_a   1.000
_cell.length_b   1.000
_cell.length_c   1.000
_cell.angle_alpha   90.00
_cell.angle_beta   90.00
_cell.angle_gamma   90.00
#
_symmetry.space_group_name_H-M   'P 1'
#
loop_
_entity.id
_entity.type
_entity.pdbx_description
1 polymer ?
#
loop_
_entity_poly.entity_id
_entity_poly.type
_entity_poly.pdbx_seq_one_letter_code
_entity_poly.pdbx_strand_id
1 'polypeptide(L)'
;MPANLKATEAITLQACLLTLARSNGSVEAELAGQIQGISHKLEQGESQAIEELYSLLQNNADLANLYGKFRTGLQVQYGERERAKSAVAVNTDPLNLLDIALPILQGPNFRTNAQHLVTSRQWKQKVKQAPSDLQAFAKTLEKTVTNLDPAKVTILRKLDQEIFSVDDLAYLLEVSIERTQEFVQALWNEGYLRPISDNPFIQLWQSFKGAPPLTAPPNITEELALTTKGYFYLHPGKLFQNRTAKK
;
A
#
# COMPACT_ATOMS: atom_id res chain seq x y z
N MET A 1 -22.15 -18.70 -13.24
CA MET A 1 -22.35 -17.28 -13.56
C MET A 1 -21.82 -16.48 -12.40
N PRO A 2 -20.87 -15.54 -12.55
CA PRO A 2 -20.40 -14.78 -11.41
C PRO A 2 -21.57 -13.97 -10.84
N ALA A 3 -21.84 -14.14 -9.55
CA ALA A 3 -22.92 -13.45 -8.87
C ALA A 3 -22.72 -11.93 -8.98
N ASN A 4 -23.75 -11.21 -9.41
CA ASN A 4 -23.76 -9.74 -9.33
C ASN A 4 -23.78 -9.34 -7.86
N LEU A 5 -22.64 -8.88 -7.35
CA LEU A 5 -22.50 -8.39 -5.98
C LEU A 5 -23.43 -7.19 -5.76
N LYS A 6 -24.12 -7.16 -4.62
CA LYS A 6 -24.87 -5.97 -4.20
C LYS A 6 -23.90 -4.82 -3.94
N ALA A 7 -24.37 -3.58 -4.07
CA ALA A 7 -23.54 -2.39 -3.83
C ALA A 7 -22.88 -2.41 -2.43
N THR A 8 -23.61 -2.85 -1.41
CA THR A 8 -23.10 -2.98 -0.02
C THR A 8 -22.02 -4.05 0.10
N GLU A 9 -22.18 -5.18 -0.60
CA GLU A 9 -21.19 -6.27 -0.64
C GLU A 9 -19.92 -5.82 -1.37
N ALA A 10 -20.07 -5.08 -2.47
CA ALA A 10 -18.95 -4.50 -3.20
C ALA A 10 -18.14 -3.53 -2.34
N ILE A 11 -18.78 -2.60 -1.63
CA ILE A 11 -18.09 -1.67 -0.71
C ILE A 11 -17.39 -2.42 0.41
N THR A 12 -18.06 -3.43 0.98
CA THR A 12 -17.51 -4.27 2.05
C THR A 12 -16.24 -4.97 1.57
N LEU A 13 -16.30 -5.64 0.41
CA LEU A 13 -15.17 -6.35 -0.17
C LEU A 13 -14.02 -5.40 -0.52
N GLN A 14 -14.30 -4.24 -1.12
CA GLN A 14 -13.27 -3.23 -1.40
C GLN A 14 -12.57 -2.74 -0.13
N ALA A 15 -13.32 -2.46 0.94
CA ALA A 15 -12.74 -2.07 2.22
C ALA A 15 -11.86 -3.19 2.81
N CYS A 16 -12.28 -4.45 2.73
CA CYS A 16 -11.48 -5.60 3.14
C CYS A 16 -10.16 -5.68 2.35
N LEU A 17 -10.21 -5.54 1.03
CA LEU A 17 -9.02 -5.59 0.16
C LEU A 17 -8.03 -4.47 0.48
N LEU A 18 -8.52 -3.24 0.69
CA LEU A 18 -7.65 -2.12 1.07
C LEU A 18 -7.02 -2.32 2.45
N THR A 19 -7.78 -2.88 3.40
CA THR A 19 -7.30 -3.23 4.74
C THR A 19 -6.16 -4.23 4.67
N LEU A 20 -6.35 -5.33 3.93
CA LEU A 20 -5.33 -6.36 3.76
C LEU A 20 -4.11 -5.85 2.98
N ALA A 21 -4.33 -5.08 1.92
CA ALA A 21 -3.26 -4.44 1.15
C ALA A 21 -2.42 -3.46 1.99
N ARG A 22 -3.02 -2.86 3.02
CA ARG A 22 -2.36 -1.92 3.95
C ARG A 22 -1.72 -2.61 5.15
N SER A 23 -2.23 -3.78 5.56
CA SER A 23 -1.62 -4.58 6.62
C SER A 23 -0.17 -4.90 6.23
N ASN A 24 0.76 -4.84 7.18
CA ASN A 24 2.21 -4.87 6.93
C ASN A 24 2.75 -6.25 6.50
N GLY A 25 1.99 -7.03 5.72
CA GLY A 25 2.38 -8.33 5.18
C GLY A 25 2.52 -9.46 6.22
N SER A 26 2.53 -9.15 7.51
CA SER A 26 2.45 -10.10 8.62
C SER A 26 1.05 -10.07 9.21
N VAL A 27 0.13 -10.71 8.50
CA VAL A 27 -1.07 -11.25 9.13
C VAL A 27 -0.65 -12.59 9.75
N GLU A 28 -1.08 -12.89 10.98
CA GLU A 28 -0.77 -14.17 11.63
C GLU A 28 -1.12 -15.34 10.71
N ALA A 29 -0.30 -16.39 10.70
CA ALA A 29 -0.44 -17.51 9.76
C ALA A 29 -1.83 -18.18 9.83
N GLU A 30 -2.42 -18.22 11.03
CA GLU A 30 -3.78 -18.72 11.24
C GLU A 30 -4.82 -17.85 10.52
N LEU A 31 -4.73 -16.53 10.67
CA LEU A 31 -5.63 -15.57 10.03
C LEU A 31 -5.44 -15.59 8.50
N ALA A 32 -4.21 -15.75 8.01
CA ALA A 32 -3.93 -15.91 6.59
C ALA A 32 -4.59 -17.17 6.01
N GLY A 33 -4.52 -18.31 6.72
CA GLY A 33 -5.18 -19.56 6.33
C GLY A 33 -6.71 -19.43 6.30
N GLN A 34 -7.30 -18.74 7.27
CA GLN A 34 -8.73 -18.47 7.29
C GLN A 34 -9.18 -17.58 6.11
N ILE A 35 -8.41 -16.53 5.79
CA ILE A 35 -8.69 -15.66 4.61
C ILE A 35 -8.61 -16.45 3.31
N GLN A 36 -7.65 -17.36 3.17
CA GLN A 36 -7.56 -18.24 1.99
C GLN A 36 -8.76 -19.19 1.88
N GLY A 37 -9.21 -19.76 3.01
CA GLY A 37 -10.45 -20.54 3.06
C GLY A 37 -11.65 -19.74 2.57
N ILE A 38 -11.78 -18.48 3.00
CA ILE A 38 -12.83 -17.57 2.55
C ILE A 38 -12.67 -17.21 1.06
N SER A 39 -11.43 -17.09 0.57
CA SER A 39 -11.17 -16.87 -0.85
C SER A 39 -11.68 -18.01 -1.73
N HIS A 40 -11.57 -19.26 -1.27
CA HIS A 40 -12.12 -20.40 -2.00
C HIS A 40 -13.65 -20.40 -2.00
N LYS A 41 -14.29 -20.02 -0.88
CA LYS A 41 -15.75 -19.82 -0.84
C LYS A 41 -16.23 -18.72 -1.79
N LEU A 42 -15.47 -17.61 -1.87
CA LEU A 42 -15.73 -16.52 -2.83
C LEU A 42 -15.65 -17.01 -4.28
N GLU A 43 -14.65 -17.83 -4.60
CA GLU A 43 -14.47 -18.43 -5.93
C GLU A 43 -15.63 -19.38 -6.30
N GLN A 44 -16.18 -20.08 -5.31
CA GLN A 44 -17.36 -20.95 -5.48
C GLN A 44 -18.68 -20.18 -5.54
N GLY A 45 -18.66 -18.85 -5.35
CA GLY A 45 -19.84 -17.99 -5.41
C GLY A 45 -20.72 -18.07 -4.16
N GLU A 46 -20.15 -18.48 -3.01
CA GLU A 46 -20.88 -18.52 -1.74
C GLU A 46 -21.17 -17.10 -1.24
N SER A 47 -22.45 -16.79 -1.07
CA SER A 47 -22.92 -15.43 -0.71
C SER A 47 -22.45 -14.96 0.67
N GLN A 48 -22.13 -15.88 1.58
CA GLN A 48 -21.70 -15.58 2.95
C GLN A 48 -20.21 -15.21 3.06
N ALA A 49 -19.41 -15.51 2.03
CA ALA A 49 -17.96 -15.39 2.13
C ALA A 49 -17.47 -13.93 2.37
N ILE A 50 -18.20 -12.92 1.89
CA ILE A 50 -17.87 -11.51 2.15
C ILE A 50 -18.14 -11.13 3.61
N GLU A 51 -19.22 -11.66 4.19
CA GLU A 51 -19.58 -11.42 5.59
C GLU A 51 -18.63 -12.14 6.54
N GLU A 52 -18.19 -13.34 6.19
CA GLU A 52 -17.12 -14.06 6.90
C GLU A 52 -15.81 -13.27 6.87
N LEU A 53 -15.42 -12.74 5.71
CA LEU A 53 -14.20 -11.92 5.57
C LEU A 53 -14.27 -10.68 6.44
N TYR A 54 -15.42 -10.00 6.43
CA TYR A 54 -15.67 -8.84 7.26
C TYR A 54 -15.55 -9.17 8.76
N SER A 55 -16.24 -10.22 9.20
CA SER A 55 -16.26 -10.65 10.60
C SER A 55 -14.85 -11.00 11.09
N LEU A 56 -14.08 -11.69 10.24
CA LEU A 56 -12.69 -12.03 10.51
C LEU A 56 -11.80 -10.79 10.69
N LEU A 57 -11.96 -9.77 9.84
CA LEU A 57 -11.21 -8.50 10.00
C LEU A 57 -11.66 -7.69 11.22
N GLN A 58 -12.93 -7.77 11.62
CA GLN A 58 -13.44 -7.08 12.81
C GLN A 58 -12.91 -7.67 14.12
N ASN A 59 -12.65 -8.98 14.14
CA ASN A 59 -12.14 -9.67 15.32
C ASN A 59 -10.67 -9.35 15.64
N ASN A 60 -9.96 -8.65 14.74
CA ASN A 60 -8.60 -8.17 14.96
C ASN A 60 -8.61 -6.63 15.10
N ALA A 61 -8.19 -6.10 16.25
CA ALA A 61 -8.33 -4.67 16.56
C ALA A 61 -7.65 -3.74 15.55
N ASP A 62 -6.46 -4.12 15.07
CA ASP A 62 -5.69 -3.33 14.11
C ASP A 62 -6.36 -3.31 12.73
N LEU A 63 -6.83 -4.48 12.29
CA LEU A 63 -7.54 -4.62 11.01
C LEU A 63 -8.93 -3.98 11.05
N ALA A 64 -9.63 -4.05 12.18
CA ALA A 64 -10.93 -3.41 12.38
C ALA A 64 -10.84 -1.88 12.25
N ASN A 65 -9.80 -1.27 12.83
CA ASN A 65 -9.55 0.17 12.72
C ASN A 65 -9.26 0.58 11.26
N LEU A 66 -8.36 -0.14 10.59
CA LEU A 66 -8.05 0.09 9.18
C LEU A 66 -9.27 -0.08 8.28
N TYR A 67 -10.06 -1.12 8.52
CA TYR A 67 -11.30 -1.38 7.82
C TYR A 67 -12.30 -0.23 7.96
N GLY A 68 -12.53 0.25 9.19
CA GLY A 68 -13.43 1.37 9.45
C GLY A 68 -13.04 2.61 8.64
N LYS A 69 -11.75 2.96 8.64
CA LYS A 69 -11.21 4.08 7.86
C LYS A 69 -11.48 3.94 6.36
N PHE A 70 -11.19 2.76 5.78
CA PHE A 70 -11.43 2.54 4.36
C PHE A 70 -12.91 2.52 4.00
N ARG A 71 -13.76 1.91 4.84
CA ARG A 71 -15.21 1.85 4.62
C ARG A 71 -15.83 3.24 4.63
N THR A 72 -15.51 4.08 5.61
CA THR A 72 -15.98 5.47 5.65
C THR A 72 -15.49 6.27 4.44
N GLY A 73 -14.21 6.12 4.07
CA GLY A 73 -13.64 6.79 2.90
C GLY A 73 -14.34 6.41 1.59
N LEU A 74 -14.62 5.12 1.39
CA LEU A 74 -15.35 4.63 0.22
C LEU A 74 -16.80 5.14 0.19
N GLN A 75 -17.50 5.17 1.34
CA GLN A 75 -18.87 5.68 1.41
C GLN A 75 -18.96 7.16 1.03
N VAL A 76 -18.00 7.99 1.47
CA VAL A 76 -17.92 9.41 1.07
C VAL A 76 -17.67 9.52 -0.43
N GLN A 77 -16.68 8.78 -0.95
CA GLN A 77 -16.30 8.80 -2.36
C GLN A 77 -17.45 8.37 -3.30
N TYR A 78 -18.25 7.37 -2.89
CA TYR A 78 -19.40 6.92 -3.66
C TYR A 78 -20.61 7.87 -3.52
N GLY A 79 -20.87 8.41 -2.33
CA GLY A 79 -21.94 9.39 -2.11
C GLY A 79 -21.76 10.69 -2.90
N GLU A 80 -20.52 11.15 -3.09
CA GLU A 80 -20.20 12.30 -3.96
C GLU A 80 -20.43 12.00 -5.45
N ARG A 81 -20.24 10.74 -5.87
CA ARG A 81 -20.38 10.32 -7.26
C ARG A 81 -21.82 10.09 -7.70
N GLU A 82 -22.66 9.56 -6.83
CA GLU A 82 -24.10 9.44 -7.13
C GLU A 82 -24.72 10.82 -7.40
N ARG A 83 -24.27 11.87 -6.69
CA ARG A 83 -24.68 13.26 -6.97
C ARG A 83 -24.13 13.82 -8.29
N ALA A 84 -23.03 13.28 -8.80
CA ALA A 84 -22.40 13.71 -10.06
C ALA A 84 -22.86 12.89 -11.30
N LYS A 85 -23.53 11.74 -11.11
CA LYS A 85 -23.88 10.76 -12.16
C LYS A 85 -25.37 10.79 -12.57
N SER A 86 -25.98 11.95 -12.70
CA SER A 86 -27.29 12.07 -13.39
C SER A 86 -27.23 11.87 -14.92
N ALA A 87 -26.10 11.40 -15.48
CA ALA A 87 -26.02 11.08 -16.89
C ALA A 87 -25.00 9.96 -17.17
N VAL A 88 -25.39 9.06 -18.07
CA VAL A 88 -24.60 8.04 -18.77
C VAL A 88 -24.47 6.68 -18.07
N ALA A 89 -25.32 5.75 -18.51
CA ALA A 89 -25.10 4.30 -18.40
C ALA A 89 -24.79 3.75 -19.80
N VAL A 90 -23.69 3.01 -19.94
CA VAL A 90 -23.52 1.99 -20.99
C VAL A 90 -22.76 0.82 -20.38
N ASN A 91 -23.30 -0.38 -20.60
CA ASN A 91 -22.85 -1.66 -20.11
C ASN A 91 -22.27 -2.45 -21.29
N THR A 92 -21.04 -2.96 -21.17
CA THR A 92 -20.52 -4.16 -21.87
C THR A 92 -19.27 -4.62 -21.10
N ASP A 93 -19.29 -5.88 -20.67
CA ASP A 93 -18.52 -6.43 -19.53
C ASP A 93 -17.04 -6.03 -19.44
N PRO A 94 -16.68 -5.22 -18.43
CA PRO A 94 -15.31 -4.98 -18.03
C PRO A 94 -14.96 -5.76 -16.76
N LEU A 95 -13.64 -5.87 -16.48
CA LEU A 95 -13.03 -6.31 -15.21
C LEU A 95 -14.01 -6.27 -14.01
N ASN A 96 -14.26 -7.41 -13.35
CA ASN A 96 -15.12 -7.49 -12.15
C ASN A 96 -14.27 -7.32 -10.87
N LEU A 97 -14.89 -6.88 -9.77
CA LEU A 97 -14.26 -6.81 -8.45
C LEU A 97 -13.69 -8.17 -7.99
N LEU A 98 -14.33 -9.29 -8.34
CA LEU A 98 -13.80 -10.62 -8.03
C LEU A 98 -12.48 -10.93 -8.75
N ASP A 99 -12.31 -10.43 -9.98
CA ASP A 99 -11.03 -10.55 -10.73
C ASP A 99 -9.89 -9.79 -10.04
N ILE A 100 -10.23 -8.84 -9.16
CA ILE A 100 -9.29 -8.09 -8.31
C ILE A 100 -9.07 -8.81 -6.98
N ALA A 101 -10.15 -9.30 -6.38
CA ALA A 101 -10.14 -9.86 -5.05
C ALA A 101 -9.36 -11.18 -4.98
N LEU A 102 -9.64 -12.12 -5.89
CA LEU A 102 -9.09 -13.47 -5.82
C LEU A 102 -7.55 -13.50 -5.86
N PRO A 103 -6.86 -12.80 -6.79
CA PRO A 103 -5.39 -12.78 -6.80
C PRO A 103 -4.78 -12.21 -5.52
N ILE A 104 -5.48 -11.28 -4.85
CA ILE A 104 -5.01 -10.68 -3.61
C ILE A 104 -5.15 -11.67 -2.45
N LEU A 105 -6.33 -12.29 -2.32
CA LEU A 105 -6.71 -13.13 -1.18
C LEU A 105 -6.11 -14.54 -1.21
N GLN A 106 -5.79 -15.07 -2.40
CA GLN A 106 -5.27 -16.45 -2.53
C GLN A 106 -3.78 -16.59 -2.18
N GLY A 107 -2.98 -15.54 -2.33
CA GLY A 107 -1.54 -15.65 -2.06
C GLY A 107 -1.17 -15.41 -0.59
N PRO A 108 0.05 -15.79 -0.19
CA PRO A 108 0.50 -15.77 1.21
C PRO A 108 0.75 -14.37 1.78
N ASN A 109 0.89 -13.36 0.91
CA ASN A 109 1.13 -11.97 1.31
C ASN A 109 0.22 -11.03 0.50
N PHE A 110 -0.86 -10.58 1.13
CA PHE A 110 -1.89 -9.76 0.51
C PHE A 110 -1.35 -8.46 -0.10
N ARG A 111 -0.42 -7.79 0.57
CA ARG A 111 0.21 -6.56 0.09
C ARG A 111 1.07 -6.82 -1.14
N THR A 112 1.93 -7.83 -1.11
CA THR A 112 2.78 -8.19 -2.25
C THR A 112 1.94 -8.60 -3.45
N ASN A 113 0.87 -9.39 -3.24
CA ASN A 113 -0.04 -9.78 -4.33
C ASN A 113 -0.76 -8.57 -4.93
N ALA A 114 -1.30 -7.68 -4.09
CA ALA A 114 -1.94 -6.47 -4.54
C ALA A 114 -0.96 -5.56 -5.28
N GLN A 115 0.31 -5.47 -4.84
CA GLN A 115 1.35 -4.73 -5.54
C GLN A 115 1.69 -5.33 -6.91
N HIS A 116 1.87 -6.66 -7.01
CA HIS A 116 2.09 -7.34 -8.29
C HIS A 116 0.93 -7.13 -9.24
N LEU A 117 -0.31 -7.22 -8.74
CA LEU A 117 -1.51 -6.99 -9.52
C LEU A 117 -1.49 -5.57 -10.12
N VAL A 118 -1.36 -4.53 -9.29
CA VAL A 118 -1.47 -3.13 -9.76
C VAL A 118 -0.32 -2.66 -10.65
N THR A 119 0.87 -3.26 -10.48
CA THR A 119 2.06 -2.92 -11.27
C THR A 119 2.09 -3.62 -12.62
N SER A 120 1.31 -4.69 -12.80
CA SER A 120 1.28 -5.45 -14.05
C SER A 120 0.73 -4.63 -15.23
N ARG A 121 1.32 -4.82 -16.41
CA ARG A 121 0.89 -4.13 -17.64
C ARG A 121 -0.54 -4.50 -18.04
N GLN A 122 -0.90 -5.77 -17.86
CA GLN A 122 -2.23 -6.30 -18.16
C GLN A 122 -3.30 -5.64 -17.27
N TRP A 123 -3.01 -5.46 -15.98
CA TRP A 123 -3.90 -4.74 -15.06
C TRP A 123 -4.19 -3.32 -15.52
N LYS A 124 -3.14 -2.54 -15.84
CA LYS A 124 -3.29 -1.16 -16.28
C LYS A 124 -4.12 -1.03 -17.56
N GLN A 125 -4.09 -2.04 -18.43
CA GLN A 125 -4.94 -2.10 -19.62
C GLN A 125 -6.40 -2.42 -19.26
N LYS A 126 -6.63 -3.44 -18.42
CA LYS A 126 -7.98 -3.84 -17.96
C LYS A 126 -8.67 -2.71 -17.19
N VAL A 127 -7.96 -2.02 -16.30
CA VAL A 127 -8.51 -0.90 -15.52
C VAL A 127 -8.94 0.26 -16.42
N LYS A 128 -8.18 0.60 -17.47
CA LYS A 128 -8.57 1.67 -18.41
C LYS A 128 -9.91 1.41 -19.10
N GLN A 129 -10.28 0.15 -19.25
CA GLN A 129 -11.53 -0.29 -19.88
C GLN A 129 -12.65 -0.53 -18.84
N ALA A 130 -12.36 -0.45 -17.54
CA ALA A 130 -13.31 -0.75 -16.46
C ALA A 130 -14.33 0.38 -16.22
N PRO A 131 -15.46 0.12 -15.53
CA PRO A 131 -16.38 1.16 -15.11
C PRO A 131 -15.67 2.19 -14.23
N SER A 132 -16.17 3.42 -14.24
CA SER A 132 -15.59 4.54 -13.47
C SER A 132 -15.45 4.27 -11.97
N ASP A 133 -16.28 3.39 -11.41
CA ASP A 133 -16.22 3.00 -10.00
C ASP A 133 -15.08 2.02 -9.71
N LEU A 134 -14.83 1.06 -10.60
CA LEU A 134 -13.68 0.17 -10.49
C LEU A 134 -12.37 0.86 -10.84
N GLN A 135 -12.38 1.82 -11.77
CA GLN A 135 -11.20 2.66 -12.00
C GLN A 135 -10.77 3.43 -10.76
N ALA A 136 -11.74 3.93 -9.99
CA ALA A 136 -11.48 4.66 -8.77
C ALA A 136 -10.97 3.76 -7.67
N PHE A 137 -11.62 2.61 -7.48
CA PHE A 137 -11.14 1.59 -6.57
C PHE A 137 -9.71 1.15 -6.93
N ALA A 138 -9.42 0.87 -8.20
CA ALA A 138 -8.10 0.51 -8.68
C ALA A 138 -7.04 1.59 -8.37
N LYS A 139 -7.38 2.88 -8.54
CA LYS A 139 -6.50 3.99 -8.14
C LYS A 139 -6.30 4.04 -6.62
N THR A 140 -7.34 3.81 -5.83
CA THR A 140 -7.25 3.77 -4.37
C THR A 140 -6.40 2.58 -3.91
N LEU A 141 -6.56 1.41 -4.54
CA LEU A 141 -5.76 0.21 -4.29
C LEU A 141 -4.30 0.44 -4.68
N GLU A 142 -4.03 0.97 -5.88
CA GLU A 142 -2.68 1.35 -6.33
C GLU A 142 -2.06 2.31 -5.32
N LYS A 143 -2.78 3.38 -4.93
CA LYS A 143 -2.34 4.31 -3.89
C LYS A 143 -2.12 3.62 -2.55
N THR A 144 -2.91 2.62 -2.17
CA THR A 144 -2.78 1.94 -0.87
C THR A 144 -1.55 1.04 -0.80
N VAL A 145 -1.23 0.34 -1.90
CA VAL A 145 -0.03 -0.53 -1.96
C VAL A 145 1.24 0.26 -2.28
N THR A 146 1.12 1.36 -3.04
CA THR A 146 2.24 2.28 -3.32
C THR A 146 2.48 3.28 -2.19
N ASN A 147 1.45 3.60 -1.39
CA ASN A 147 1.63 4.17 -0.07
C ASN A 147 2.23 3.08 0.83
N LEU A 148 3.54 2.84 0.70
CA LEU A 148 4.51 3.29 1.67
C LEU A 148 4.06 3.11 3.14
N ASP A 149 4.74 2.18 3.84
CA ASP A 149 4.53 1.90 5.27
C ASP A 149 4.56 3.23 6.04
N PRO A 150 3.50 3.58 6.79
CA PRO A 150 3.39 4.90 7.40
C PRO A 150 4.55 5.25 8.33
N ALA A 151 5.19 4.26 8.97
CA ALA A 151 6.40 4.49 9.76
C ALA A 151 7.58 4.85 8.86
N LYS A 152 7.78 4.09 7.77
CA LYS A 152 8.80 4.37 6.76
C LYS A 152 8.61 5.73 6.09
N VAL A 153 7.37 6.11 5.74
CA VAL A 153 7.07 7.46 5.19
C VAL A 153 7.46 8.54 6.16
N THR A 154 7.08 8.36 7.44
CA THR A 154 7.31 9.37 8.47
C THR A 154 8.81 9.56 8.68
N ILE A 155 9.57 8.48 8.80
CA ILE A 155 11.04 8.51 8.86
C ILE A 155 11.62 9.25 7.66
N LEU A 156 11.25 8.81 6.44
CA LEU A 156 11.77 9.42 5.23
C LEU A 156 11.40 10.91 5.15
N ARG A 157 10.17 11.31 5.52
CA ARG A 157 9.73 12.71 5.49
C ARG A 157 10.44 13.58 6.52
N LYS A 158 10.73 13.04 7.71
CA LYS A 158 11.55 13.73 8.70
C LYS A 158 12.96 13.95 8.16
N LEU A 159 13.54 12.91 7.54
CA LEU A 159 14.86 12.97 6.90
C LEU A 159 14.92 13.82 5.61
N ASP A 160 13.77 14.15 5.02
CA ASP A 160 13.64 15.11 3.91
C ASP A 160 13.75 16.56 4.41
N GLN A 161 13.41 16.79 5.68
CA GLN A 161 13.39 18.12 6.30
C GLN A 161 14.71 18.42 7.00
N GLU A 162 15.20 17.47 7.78
CA GLU A 162 16.36 17.63 8.65
C GLU A 162 17.16 16.32 8.75
N ILE A 163 18.37 16.42 9.28
CA ILE A 163 19.22 15.27 9.57
C ILE A 163 18.83 14.76 10.95
N PHE A 164 18.61 13.46 11.09
CA PHE A 164 18.28 12.83 12.37
C PHE A 164 19.11 11.58 12.60
N SER A 165 19.43 11.32 13.87
CA SER A 165 19.94 10.03 14.31
C SER A 165 18.80 9.02 14.51
N VAL A 166 19.13 7.75 14.73
CA VAL A 166 18.14 6.71 15.02
C VAL A 166 17.44 6.99 16.36
N ASP A 167 18.14 7.53 17.35
CA ASP A 167 17.56 7.91 18.64
C ASP A 167 16.56 9.08 18.50
N ASP A 168 16.93 10.11 17.73
CA ASP A 168 16.02 11.22 17.43
C ASP A 168 14.75 10.74 16.72
N LEU A 169 14.89 9.81 15.78
CA LEU A 169 13.76 9.19 15.10
C LEU A 169 12.89 8.37 16.06
N ALA A 170 13.49 7.65 17.01
CA ALA A 170 12.75 6.88 18.01
C ALA A 170 11.88 7.81 18.88
N TYR A 171 12.48 8.92 19.33
CA TYR A 171 11.78 9.96 20.07
C TYR A 171 10.64 10.59 19.24
N LEU A 172 10.91 10.96 17.98
CA LEU A 172 9.94 11.62 17.10
C LEU A 172 8.77 10.73 16.68
N LEU A 173 8.96 9.41 16.66
CA LEU A 173 7.96 8.43 16.27
C LEU A 173 7.22 7.83 17.47
N GLU A 174 7.63 8.16 18.70
CA GLU A 174 7.11 7.59 19.96
C GLU A 174 7.15 6.05 19.98
N VAL A 175 8.24 5.47 19.45
CA VAL A 175 8.47 4.02 19.42
C VAL A 175 9.84 3.68 20.00
N SER A 176 9.97 2.44 20.48
CA SER A 176 11.22 1.90 21.02
C SER A 176 12.37 1.99 20.01
N ILE A 177 13.58 2.22 20.51
CA ILE A 177 14.81 2.34 19.71
C ILE A 177 15.01 1.11 18.82
N GLU A 178 14.76 -0.08 19.35
CA GLU A 178 14.90 -1.37 18.63
C GLU A 178 14.00 -1.41 17.39
N ARG A 179 12.75 -0.96 17.56
CA ARG A 179 11.77 -0.92 16.46
C ARG A 179 12.14 0.14 15.42
N THR A 180 12.70 1.26 15.87
CA THR A 180 13.20 2.31 14.96
C THR A 180 14.43 1.81 14.19
N GLN A 181 15.33 1.07 14.83
CA GLN A 181 16.46 0.42 14.18
C GLN A 181 16.02 -0.57 13.10
N GLU A 182 14.97 -1.37 13.34
CA GLU A 182 14.41 -2.26 12.31
C GLU A 182 13.90 -1.47 11.09
N PHE A 183 13.19 -0.36 11.31
CA PHE A 183 12.70 0.48 10.22
C PHE A 183 13.84 1.13 9.44
N VAL A 184 14.84 1.68 10.14
CA VAL A 184 16.01 2.31 9.52
C VAL A 184 16.83 1.26 8.77
N GLN A 185 17.08 0.09 9.35
CA GLN A 185 17.81 -1.00 8.70
C GLN A 185 17.10 -1.45 7.43
N ALA A 186 15.77 -1.60 7.46
CA ALA A 186 14.99 -1.94 6.28
C ALA A 186 15.12 -0.86 5.20
N LEU A 187 14.97 0.42 5.56
CA LEU A 187 15.09 1.55 4.63
C LEU A 187 16.51 1.71 4.06
N TRP A 188 17.53 1.42 4.86
CA TRP A 188 18.93 1.43 4.47
C TRP A 188 19.26 0.31 3.49
N ASN A 189 18.86 -0.92 3.81
CA ASN A 189 19.05 -2.08 2.94
C ASN A 189 18.26 -1.95 1.62
N GLU A 190 17.13 -1.24 1.64
CA GLU A 190 16.39 -0.84 0.45
C GLU A 190 17.06 0.31 -0.33
N GLY A 191 18.13 0.91 0.21
CA GLY A 191 18.92 1.97 -0.42
C GLY A 191 18.27 3.36 -0.37
N TYR A 192 17.30 3.58 0.52
CA TYR A 192 16.62 4.87 0.69
C TYR A 192 17.37 5.83 1.63
N LEU A 193 18.20 5.27 2.51
CA LEU A 193 18.99 6.02 3.50
C LEU A 193 20.48 5.86 3.25
N ARG A 194 21.24 6.80 3.80
CA ARG A 194 22.70 6.77 3.86
C ARG A 194 23.17 7.43 5.16
N PRO A 195 24.36 7.09 5.65
CA PRO A 195 24.97 7.82 6.74
C PRO A 195 25.46 9.17 6.25
N ILE A 196 25.64 10.09 7.19
CA ILE A 196 26.44 11.28 6.97
C ILE A 196 27.91 10.91 7.16
N SER A 197 28.73 11.32 6.20
CA SER A 197 30.17 11.15 6.21
C SER A 197 30.82 12.51 6.05
N ASP A 198 31.88 12.76 6.82
CA ASP A 198 32.71 13.97 6.70
C ASP A 198 33.45 14.06 5.36
N ASN A 199 33.44 12.96 4.58
CA ASN A 199 34.06 12.93 3.27
C ASN A 199 33.03 13.27 2.16
N PRO A 200 33.14 14.43 1.50
CA PRO A 200 32.18 14.89 0.51
C PRO A 200 32.10 13.99 -0.73
N PHE A 201 33.20 13.30 -1.09
CA PHE A 201 33.21 12.36 -2.20
C PHE A 201 32.43 11.08 -1.88
N ILE A 202 32.61 10.55 -0.68
CA ILE A 202 31.84 9.40 -0.17
C ILE A 202 30.36 9.77 -0.08
N GLN A 203 30.07 10.96 0.44
CA GLN A 203 28.71 11.49 0.57
C GLN A 203 27.99 11.58 -0.77
N LEU A 204 28.65 12.12 -1.80
CA LEU A 204 28.10 12.22 -3.15
C LEU A 204 27.86 10.82 -3.75
N TRP A 205 28.84 9.91 -3.64
CA TRP A 205 28.72 8.56 -4.18
C TRP A 205 27.58 7.76 -3.54
N GLN A 206 27.46 7.82 -2.21
CA GLN A 206 26.40 7.16 -1.45
C GLN A 206 25.02 7.77 -1.72
N SER A 207 24.94 9.07 -2.04
CA SER A 207 23.67 9.72 -2.42
C SER A 207 23.05 9.12 -3.68
N PHE A 208 23.86 8.57 -4.59
CA PHE A 208 23.38 7.94 -5.83
C PHE A 208 23.25 6.42 -5.73
N LYS A 209 24.22 5.73 -5.11
CA LYS A 209 24.25 4.26 -5.07
C LYS A 209 23.60 3.66 -3.82
N GLY A 210 23.34 4.46 -2.80
CA GLY A 210 23.03 3.98 -1.46
C GLY A 210 24.29 3.55 -0.71
N ALA A 211 24.16 3.39 0.60
CA ALA A 211 25.19 2.80 1.45
C ALA A 211 25.20 1.26 1.29
N PRO A 212 26.31 0.59 1.59
CA PRO A 212 26.34 -0.88 1.61
C PRO A 212 25.29 -1.42 2.61
N PRO A 213 24.70 -2.59 2.33
CA PRO A 213 23.72 -3.19 3.21
C PRO A 213 24.34 -3.48 4.58
N LEU A 214 23.55 -3.28 5.62
CA LEU A 214 23.99 -3.48 6.99
C LEU A 214 23.79 -4.94 7.42
N THR A 215 24.84 -5.54 7.96
CA THR A 215 24.79 -6.88 8.57
C THR A 215 24.33 -6.86 10.03
N ALA A 216 24.27 -5.67 10.64
CA ALA A 216 23.81 -5.42 12.01
C ALA A 216 22.93 -4.16 12.05
N PRO A 217 22.15 -3.93 13.11
CA PRO A 217 21.37 -2.70 13.26
C PRO A 217 22.26 -1.45 13.17
N PRO A 218 21.77 -0.34 12.58
CA PRO A 218 22.50 0.92 12.52
C PRO A 218 22.78 1.46 13.93
N ASN A 219 23.88 2.18 14.07
CA ASN A 219 24.25 2.76 15.36
C ASN A 219 23.22 3.82 15.76
N ILE A 220 22.85 3.86 17.04
CA ILE A 220 21.79 4.74 17.55
C ILE A 220 22.09 6.23 17.33
N THR A 221 23.37 6.60 17.38
CA THR A 221 23.85 7.98 17.18
C THR A 221 24.23 8.28 15.73
N GLU A 222 24.00 7.35 14.80
CA GLU A 222 24.37 7.53 13.40
C GLU A 222 23.40 8.50 12.73
N GLU A 223 23.91 9.63 12.27
CA GLU A 223 23.13 10.62 11.52
C GLU A 223 22.81 10.11 10.12
N LEU A 224 21.54 10.23 9.75
CA LEU A 224 20.99 9.70 8.52
C LEU A 224 20.58 10.82 7.58
N ALA A 225 20.71 10.56 6.28
CA ALA A 225 20.17 11.41 5.23
C ALA A 225 19.48 10.57 4.16
N LEU A 226 18.59 11.20 3.39
CA LEU A 226 17.98 10.58 2.23
C LEU A 226 19.01 10.35 1.11
N THR A 227 18.86 9.23 0.42
CA THR A 227 19.45 9.04 -0.92
C THR A 227 18.54 9.66 -1.97
N THR A 228 19.05 9.77 -3.20
CA THR A 228 18.26 10.16 -4.37
C THR A 228 17.05 9.22 -4.54
N LYS A 229 17.25 7.92 -4.29
CA LYS A 229 16.18 6.92 -4.34
C LYS A 229 15.12 7.18 -3.25
N GLY A 230 15.54 7.48 -2.02
CA GLY A 230 14.64 7.82 -0.91
C GLY A 230 13.83 9.08 -1.17
N TYR A 231 14.47 10.11 -1.71
CA TYR A 231 13.82 11.35 -2.12
C TYR A 231 12.75 11.12 -3.21
N PHE A 232 13.08 10.40 -4.29
CA PHE A 232 12.09 10.10 -5.34
C PHE A 232 10.98 9.16 -4.89
N TYR A 233 11.25 8.33 -3.89
CA TYR A 233 10.25 7.48 -3.28
C TYR A 233 9.20 8.29 -2.49
N LEU A 234 9.60 9.38 -1.84
CA LEU A 234 8.67 10.34 -1.22
C LEU A 234 7.96 11.26 -2.22
N HIS A 235 8.67 11.62 -3.29
CA HIS A 235 8.21 12.57 -4.30
C HIS A 235 8.02 11.90 -5.66
N PRO A 236 7.08 10.94 -5.82
CA PRO A 236 6.82 10.28 -7.10
C PRO A 236 6.11 11.25 -8.05
N GLY A 237 6.83 12.23 -8.59
CA GLY A 237 6.33 13.13 -9.62
C GLY A 237 6.88 14.56 -9.62
N LYS A 238 8.03 14.76 -10.27
CA LYS A 238 8.29 15.93 -11.14
C LYS A 238 9.06 15.57 -12.42
N LEU A 239 9.85 14.50 -12.42
CA LEU A 239 10.58 14.04 -13.63
C LEU A 239 9.72 13.24 -14.63
N PHE A 240 8.60 12.65 -14.20
CA PHE A 240 7.68 11.90 -15.09
C PHE A 240 6.54 12.75 -15.67
N GLN A 241 6.29 13.97 -15.17
CA GLN A 241 5.25 14.85 -15.69
C GLN A 241 5.71 15.71 -16.88
N ASN A 242 7.03 15.87 -17.09
CA ASN A 242 7.56 16.74 -18.14
C ASN A 242 7.98 16.03 -19.45
N ARG A 243 7.74 14.72 -19.59
CA ARG A 243 8.05 13.99 -20.85
C ARG A 243 6.87 13.79 -21.80
N THR A 244 5.65 14.20 -21.44
CA THR A 244 4.50 14.23 -22.35
C THR A 244 4.15 15.65 -22.84
N ALA A 245 5.03 16.62 -22.59
CA ALA A 245 4.90 17.98 -23.11
C ALA A 245 6.20 18.41 -23.79
N LYS A 246 6.63 17.68 -24.83
CA LYS A 246 7.37 18.23 -25.97
C LYS A 246 7.60 17.19 -27.07
N LYS A 247 7.06 17.55 -28.24
CA LYS A 247 7.15 16.96 -29.58
C LYS A 247 6.27 15.76 -29.85
#